data_AF-A0A6M0JXQ2-F1
#
_entry.id   AF-A0A6M0JXQ2-F1
#
_cell.length_a   1.000
_cell.length_b   1.000
_cell.length_c   1.000
_cell.angle_alpha   90.00
_cell.angle_beta   90.00
_cell.angle_gamma   90.00
#
_symmetry.space_group_name_H-M   'P 1'
#
loop_
_entity.id
_entity.type
_entity.pdbx_description
1 polymer ?
#
loop_
_entity_poly.entity_id
_entity_poly.type
_entity_poly.pdbx_seq_one_letter_code
_entity_poly.pdbx_strand_id
1 'polypeptide(L)'
;MHQDEKRPMSMRDKMRLTWFDRGSAMFDGILDDPDGFPPLNDRESQRAWLAGFGGAWAELPEDPERADDPRNTPLLDVLSHRLADRPELLAQLLAIGRTATVEFVA
;
A
#
# COMPACT_ATOMS: atom_id res chain seq x y z
N MET A 1 -6.77 22.24 21.71
CA MET A 1 -6.67 22.00 20.26
C MET A 1 -7.28 20.65 20.00
N HIS A 2 -8.17 20.56 19.00
CA HIS A 2 -9.06 19.43 18.77
C HIS A 2 -8.26 18.14 18.57
N GLN A 3 -8.70 17.09 19.26
CA GLN A 3 -8.27 15.74 18.96
C GLN A 3 -8.82 15.41 17.57
N ASP A 4 -7.95 15.30 16.58
CA ASP A 4 -8.24 14.55 15.36
C ASP A 4 -8.30 13.06 15.76
N GLU A 5 -9.39 12.70 16.43
CA GLU A 5 -9.81 11.33 16.56
C GLU A 5 -10.05 10.85 15.12
N LYS A 6 -9.06 10.16 14.53
CA LYS A 6 -9.17 9.50 13.23
C LYS A 6 -10.41 8.62 13.29
N ARG A 7 -11.56 9.17 12.88
CA ARG A 7 -12.83 8.48 12.97
C ARG A 7 -12.69 7.25 12.10
N PRO A 8 -12.80 6.03 12.66
CA PRO A 8 -12.59 4.82 11.88
C PRO A 8 -13.61 4.83 10.74
N MET A 9 -13.12 4.64 9.51
CA MET A 9 -14.00 4.63 8.33
C MET A 9 -15.14 3.65 8.55
N SER A 10 -16.37 4.07 8.21
CA SER A 10 -17.52 3.18 8.28
C SER A 10 -17.32 1.99 7.35
N MET A 11 -17.81 0.81 7.70
CA MET A 11 -17.77 -0.38 6.82
C MET A 11 -18.33 -0.09 5.42
N ARG A 12 -19.37 0.77 5.32
CA ARG A 12 -19.94 1.18 4.02
C ARG A 12 -18.97 2.00 3.18
N ASP A 13 -18.16 2.84 3.81
CA ASP A 13 -17.17 3.67 3.11
C ASP A 13 -16.00 2.80 2.66
N LYS A 14 -15.54 1.87 3.51
CA LYS A 14 -14.52 0.86 3.15
C LYS A 14 -14.94 0.03 1.94
N MET A 15 -16.22 -0.39 1.87
CA MET A 15 -16.76 -1.16 0.74
C MET A 15 -16.80 -0.40 -0.60
N ARG A 16 -16.68 0.93 -0.59
CA ARG A 16 -16.66 1.75 -1.81
C ARG A 16 -15.25 2.06 -2.32
N LEU A 17 -14.23 1.83 -1.50
CA LEU A 17 -12.84 2.06 -1.90
C LEU A 17 -12.43 1.08 -2.99
N THR A 18 -11.85 1.61 -4.05
CA THR A 18 -11.19 0.79 -5.07
C THR A 18 -9.94 0.13 -4.48
N TRP A 19 -9.40 -0.88 -5.17
CA TRP A 19 -8.15 -1.51 -4.71
C TRP A 19 -6.97 -0.54 -4.67
N PHE A 20 -6.95 0.44 -5.58
CA PHE A 20 -5.99 1.54 -5.54
C PHE A 20 -6.11 2.36 -4.25
N ASP A 21 -7.32 2.81 -3.92
CA ASP A 21 -7.56 3.61 -2.70
C ASP A 21 -7.20 2.84 -1.44
N ARG A 22 -7.47 1.53 -1.42
CA ARG A 22 -7.09 0.64 -0.31
C ARG A 22 -5.57 0.53 -0.15
N GLY A 23 -4.83 0.45 -1.25
CA GLY A 23 -3.37 0.44 -1.24
C GLY A 23 -2.80 1.72 -0.63
N SER A 24 -3.30 2.88 -1.05
CA SER A 24 -2.90 4.18 -0.49
C SER A 24 -3.28 4.29 1.00
N ALA A 25 -4.52 3.97 1.36
CA ALA A 25 -4.99 4.05 2.75
C ALA A 25 -4.25 3.08 3.70
N MET A 26 -3.78 1.93 3.20
CA MET A 26 -2.95 0.98 3.96
C MET A 26 -1.55 1.51 4.22
N PHE A 27 -0.99 2.30 3.30
CA PHE A 27 0.28 2.99 3.50
C PHE A 27 0.14 4.11 4.52
N ASP A 28 -0.90 4.94 4.41
CA ASP A 28 -1.17 6.07 5.32
C ASP A 28 -1.62 5.66 6.73
N GLY A 29 -1.75 4.34 6.98
CA GLY A 29 -2.27 3.79 8.23
C GLY A 29 -3.71 4.23 8.53
N ILE A 30 -4.48 4.56 7.49
CA ILE A 30 -5.91 4.89 7.58
C ILE A 30 -6.73 3.60 7.54
N LEU A 31 -6.24 2.59 6.82
CA LEU A 31 -6.79 1.24 6.77
C LEU A 31 -5.78 0.26 7.40
N ASP A 32 -6.28 -0.64 8.23
CA ASP A 32 -5.47 -1.67 8.91
C ASP A 32 -6.23 -2.98 9.11
N ASP A 33 -7.35 -3.17 8.39
CA ASP A 33 -8.17 -4.37 8.51
C ASP A 33 -7.84 -5.44 7.46
N PRO A 34 -8.17 -6.72 7.73
CA PRO A 34 -7.90 -7.82 6.82
C PRO A 34 -8.53 -7.69 5.43
N ASP A 35 -9.61 -6.89 5.29
CA ASP A 35 -10.29 -6.66 4.03
C ASP A 35 -9.56 -5.62 3.18
N GLY A 36 -8.62 -4.87 3.76
CA GLY A 36 -7.79 -3.88 3.07
C GLY A 36 -6.82 -4.46 2.04
N PHE A 37 -6.72 -5.79 1.94
CA PHE A 37 -5.81 -6.49 1.05
C PHE A 37 -6.54 -7.12 -0.14
N PRO A 38 -5.94 -7.10 -1.34
CA PRO A 38 -6.54 -7.71 -2.52
C PRO A 38 -6.55 -9.24 -2.40
N PRO A 39 -7.50 -9.91 -3.08
CA PRO A 39 -7.56 -11.37 -3.08
C PRO A 39 -6.33 -12.00 -3.73
N LEU A 40 -6.01 -13.23 -3.32
CA LEU A 40 -4.97 -14.04 -3.96
C LEU A 40 -5.39 -14.43 -5.38
N ASN A 41 -4.39 -14.54 -6.27
CA ASN A 41 -4.54 -14.92 -7.67
C ASN A 41 -5.36 -13.94 -8.53
N ASP A 42 -5.72 -12.78 -7.99
CA ASP A 42 -6.34 -11.70 -8.76
C ASP A 42 -5.28 -10.65 -9.09
N ARG A 43 -4.63 -10.83 -10.24
CA ARG A 43 -3.52 -9.99 -10.69
C ARG A 43 -3.93 -8.53 -10.89
N GLU A 44 -5.16 -8.26 -11.34
CA GLU A 44 -5.62 -6.90 -11.62
C GLU A 44 -5.83 -6.13 -10.31
N SER A 45 -6.56 -6.73 -9.36
CA SER A 45 -6.78 -6.15 -8.04
C SER A 45 -5.45 -5.94 -7.30
N GLN A 46 -4.53 -6.90 -7.37
CA GLN A 46 -3.20 -6.80 -6.77
C GLN A 46 -2.36 -5.69 -7.40
N ARG A 47 -2.40 -5.55 -8.74
CA ARG A 47 -1.68 -4.48 -9.43
C ARG A 47 -2.22 -3.11 -9.05
N ALA A 48 -3.55 -2.95 -9.03
CA ALA A 48 -4.19 -1.70 -8.62
C ALA A 48 -3.83 -1.32 -7.18
N TRP A 49 -3.89 -2.30 -6.26
CA TRP A 49 -3.48 -2.10 -4.88
C TRP A 49 -2.00 -1.72 -4.74
N LEU A 50 -1.10 -2.41 -5.44
CA LEU A 50 0.33 -2.10 -5.43
C LEU A 50 0.62 -0.70 -5.96
N ALA A 51 -0.09 -0.28 -7.02
CA ALA A 51 0.02 1.07 -7.57
C ALA A 51 -0.42 2.15 -6.57
N GLY A 52 -1.50 1.92 -5.83
CA GLY A 52 -1.96 2.84 -4.79
C GLY A 52 -0.98 2.93 -3.62
N PHE A 53 -0.47 1.79 -3.16
CA PHE A 53 0.52 1.72 -2.08
C PHE A 53 1.83 2.42 -2.46
N GLY A 54 2.37 2.11 -3.64
CA GLY A 54 3.59 2.75 -4.15
C GLY A 54 3.41 4.24 -4.48
N GLY A 55 2.22 4.62 -4.97
CA GLY A 55 1.87 6.02 -5.24
C GLY A 55 1.88 6.86 -3.96
N ALA A 56 1.22 6.39 -2.90
CA ALA A 56 1.21 7.08 -1.61
C ALA A 56 2.62 7.23 -1.00
N TRP A 57 3.47 6.20 -1.14
CA TRP A 57 4.88 6.30 -0.73
C TRP A 57 5.66 7.34 -1.55
N ALA A 58 5.42 7.42 -2.87
CA ALA A 58 6.10 8.36 -3.76
C ALA A 58 5.64 9.81 -3.56
N GLU A 59 4.40 10.02 -3.11
CA GLU A 59 3.84 11.35 -2.83
C GLU A 59 4.26 11.92 -1.47
N LEU A 60 5.01 11.17 -0.65
CA LEU A 60 5.51 11.67 0.62
C LEU A 60 6.37 12.93 0.42
N PRO A 61 6.01 14.06 1.05
CA PRO A 61 6.73 15.31 0.87
C PRO A 61 8.19 15.18 1.32
N GLU A 62 9.08 15.85 0.59
CA GLU A 62 10.47 15.98 1.01
C GLU A 62 10.58 16.80 2.28
N ASP A 63 10.81 16.13 3.42
CA ASP A 63 11.16 16.76 4.68
C ASP A 63 12.57 16.32 5.10
N PRO A 64 13.60 17.11 4.75
CA PRO A 64 15.00 16.78 5.05
C PRO A 64 15.31 16.81 6.56
N GLU A 65 14.43 17.34 7.41
CA GLU A 65 14.62 17.37 8.87
C GLU A 65 13.96 16.18 9.59
N ARG A 66 13.18 15.36 8.87
CA ARG A 66 12.53 14.19 9.45
C ARG A 66 13.53 13.03 9.56
N ALA A 67 14.07 12.82 10.75
CA ALA A 67 14.98 11.71 11.06
C ALA A 67 14.40 10.33 10.69
N ASP A 68 13.09 10.15 10.87
CA ASP A 68 12.33 8.96 10.49
C ASP A 68 11.54 9.20 9.18
N ASP A 69 12.25 9.58 8.13
CA ASP A 69 11.67 9.66 6.79
C ASP A 69 11.34 8.24 6.28
N PRO A 70 10.07 7.91 5.99
CA PRO A 70 9.68 6.60 5.47
C PRO A 70 10.35 6.26 4.12
N ARG A 71 10.91 7.25 3.43
CA ARG A 71 11.65 7.07 2.17
C ARG A 71 13.10 6.65 2.38
N ASN A 72 13.65 6.78 3.59
CA ASN A 72 14.91 6.16 3.96
C ASN A 72 14.80 4.63 4.03
N THR A 73 13.58 4.11 4.18
CA THR A 73 13.29 2.68 4.06
C THR A 73 12.86 2.38 2.62
N PRO A 74 13.51 1.42 1.93
CA PRO A 74 13.07 0.98 0.62
C PRO A 74 11.59 0.60 0.63
N LEU A 75 10.82 1.02 -0.37
CA LEU A 75 9.39 0.67 -0.50
C LEU A 75 9.14 -0.84 -0.35
N LEU A 76 10.07 -1.66 -0.84
CA LEU A 76 10.04 -3.11 -0.73
C LEU A 76 10.09 -3.60 0.73
N ASP A 77 10.88 -2.95 1.57
CA ASP A 77 11.02 -3.32 2.98
C ASP A 77 9.76 -2.91 3.76
N VAL A 78 9.21 -1.73 3.46
CA VAL A 78 7.91 -1.28 4.02
C VAL A 78 6.80 -2.24 3.62
N LEU A 79 6.74 -2.62 2.34
CA LEU A 79 5.76 -3.59 1.82
C LEU A 79 5.92 -4.96 2.48
N SER A 80 7.16 -5.45 2.63
CA SER A 80 7.45 -6.75 3.24
C SER A 80 7.09 -6.78 4.73
N HIS A 81 7.35 -5.69 5.45
CA HIS A 81 6.94 -5.55 6.85
C HIS A 81 5.41 -5.56 7.00
N ARG A 82 4.71 -4.81 6.14
CA ARG A 82 3.24 -4.72 6.17
C ARG A 82 2.55 -6.05 5.82
N LEU A 83 3.21 -6.90 5.05
CA LEU A 83 2.71 -8.20 4.60
C LEU A 83 3.39 -9.39 5.28
N ALA A 84 4.04 -9.18 6.43
CA ALA A 84 4.77 -10.24 7.14
C ALA A 84 3.87 -11.45 7.46
N ASP A 85 2.60 -11.21 7.81
CA ASP A 85 1.61 -12.26 8.09
C ASP A 85 0.92 -12.82 6.83
N ARG A 86 1.31 -12.36 5.63
CA ARG A 86 0.69 -12.72 4.34
C ARG A 86 1.74 -13.02 3.27
N PRO A 87 2.62 -14.02 3.49
CA PRO A 87 3.75 -14.30 2.60
C PRO A 87 3.32 -14.67 1.17
N GLU A 88 2.17 -15.33 0.99
CA GLU A 88 1.65 -15.69 -0.33
C GLU A 88 1.25 -14.45 -1.14
N LEU A 89 0.59 -13.48 -0.50
CA LEU A 89 0.21 -12.23 -1.16
C LEU A 89 1.45 -11.40 -1.50
N LEU A 90 2.41 -11.32 -0.58
CA LEU A 90 3.69 -10.66 -0.82
C LEU A 90 4.38 -11.26 -2.05
N ALA A 91 4.52 -12.59 -2.13
CA ALA A 91 5.16 -13.25 -3.27
C ALA A 91 4.51 -12.89 -4.62
N GLN A 92 3.17 -12.81 -4.66
CA GLN A 92 2.43 -12.44 -5.87
C GLN A 92 2.62 -10.97 -6.25
N LEU A 93 2.60 -10.05 -5.27
CA LEU A 93 2.87 -8.62 -5.50
C LEU A 93 4.30 -8.40 -6.01
N LEU A 94 5.29 -9.11 -5.46
CA LEU A 94 6.66 -9.04 -5.96
C LEU A 94 6.80 -9.57 -7.39
N ALA A 95 6.06 -10.62 -7.75
CA ALA A 95 6.04 -11.12 -9.12
C ALA A 95 5.42 -10.11 -10.11
N ILE A 96 4.40 -9.37 -9.68
CA ILE A 96 3.82 -8.27 -10.48
C ILE A 96 4.85 -7.17 -10.69
N GLY A 97 5.51 -6.69 -9.62
CA GLY A 97 6.53 -5.65 -9.69
C GLY A 97 7.68 -6.01 -10.65
N ARG A 98 8.18 -7.26 -10.58
CA ARG A 98 9.22 -7.75 -11.49
C ARG A 98 8.77 -7.81 -12.95
N THR A 99 7.51 -8.15 -13.22
CA THR A 99 7.00 -8.21 -14.59
C THR A 99 6.90 -6.81 -15.19
N ALA A 100 6.43 -5.84 -14.40
CA ALA A 100 6.32 -4.46 -14.84
C ALA A 100 7.68 -3.86 -15.23
N THR A 101 8.74 -4.11 -14.47
CA THR A 101 10.10 -3.62 -14.80
C THR A 101 10.63 -4.19 -16.12
N VAL A 102 10.22 -5.38 -16.54
CA VAL A 102 10.67 -6.01 -17.79
C VAL A 102 9.96 -5.42 -19.01
N GLU A 103 8.68 -5.03 -18.88
CA GLU A 103 7.91 -4.45 -20.00
C GLU A 103 8.33 -3.02 -20.36
N PHE A 104 8.99 -2.28 -19.47
CA PHE A 104 9.49 -0.92 -19.74
C PHE A 104 10.90 -0.87 -20.38
N VAL A 105 11.58 -2.01 -20.52
CA VAL A 105 12.96 -2.11 -21.06
C VAL A 105 13.00 -2.84 -22.42
N ALA A 106 11.85 -3.28 -22.93
CA ALA A 106 11.71 -3.99 -24.20
C ALA A 106 11.11 -3.13 -25.33
#